data_AF-A0A501W4Q7-F1
#
_entry.id   AF-A0A501W4Q7-F1
#
_cell.length_a   1.000
_cell.length_b   1.000
_cell.length_c   1.000
_cell.angle_alpha   90.00
_cell.angle_beta   90.00
_cell.angle_gamma   90.00
#
_symmetry.space_group_name_H-M   'P 1'
#
loop_
_entity.id
_entity.type
_entity.pdbx_description
1 polymer ?
#
loop_
_entity_poly.entity_id
_entity_poly.type
_entity_poly.pdbx_seq_one_letter_code
_entity_poly.pdbx_strand_id
1 'polypeptide(L)' 'MINSQKHNPYQHLLVVDEEKQAICGLVSVNDIVRQLRLNVDVSTSTSFEKLHQVIEGEYADSKRLRIA' A
#
# COMPACT_ATOMS: atom_id res chain seq x y z
N MET A 1 4.65 4.50 6.08
CA MET A 1 4.66 4.67 4.62
C MET A 1 3.25 4.70 4.04
N ILE A 2 2.46 3.62 4.07
CA ILE A 2 1.14 3.55 3.41
C ILE A 2 0.17 4.64 3.92
N ASN A 3 0.06 4.83 5.25
CA ASN A 3 -0.81 5.88 5.81
C ASN A 3 -0.45 7.31 5.33
N SER A 4 0.83 7.59 5.09
CA SER A 4 1.28 8.88 4.55
C SER A 4 0.89 9.08 3.08
N GLN A 5 0.47 8.00 2.40
CA GLN A 5 0.09 7.96 0.99
C GLN A 5 -1.41 7.66 0.82
N LYS A 6 -2.22 7.82 1.87
CA LYS A 6 -3.65 7.46 1.89
C LYS A 6 -4.54 8.19 0.89
N HIS A 7 -4.10 9.33 0.35
CA HIS A 7 -4.79 10.08 -0.70
C HIS A 7 -4.00 10.10 -2.01
N ASN A 8 -3.03 9.19 -2.17
CA ASN A 8 -2.20 9.11 -3.36
C ASN A 8 -2.88 8.21 -4.41
N PRO A 9 -3.32 8.78 -5.55
CA PRO A 9 -4.04 8.03 -6.58
C PRO A 9 -3.11 7.20 -7.47
N TYR A 10 -1.79 7.32 -7.32
CA TYR A 10 -0.81 6.65 -8.17
C TYR A 10 -0.49 5.24 -7.67
N GLN A 11 -0.04 4.40 -8.60
CA GLN A 11 0.39 3.02 -8.34
C GLN A 11 1.87 2.93 -7.95
N HIS A 12 2.66 3.93 -8.30
CA HIS A 12 4.12 3.90 -8.20
C HIS A 12 4.63 5.12 -7.45
N LEU A 13 5.66 4.91 -6.63
CA LEU A 13 6.40 5.97 -5.96
C LEU A 13 7.88 5.87 -6.32
N LEU A 14 8.47 7.01 -6.61
CA LEU A 14 9.91 7.14 -6.74
C LEU A 14 10.53 7.18 -5.34
N VAL A 15 11.55 6.36 -5.10
CA VAL A 15 12.32 6.40 -3.86
C VAL A 15 13.56 7.23 -4.10
N VAL A 16 13.72 8.27 -3.31
CA VAL A 16 14.86 9.19 -3.37
C VAL A 16 15.63 9.11 -2.05
N ASP A 17 16.95 8.99 -2.15
CA ASP A 17 17.87 9.22 -1.04
C ASP A 17 18.26 10.70 -1.07
N GLU A 18 17.72 11.46 -0.11
CA GLU A 18 17.93 12.91 -0.03
C GLU A 18 19.38 13.27 0.34
N GLU A 19 20.07 12.45 1.12
CA GLU A 19 21.47 12.72 1.49
C GLU A 19 22.41 12.54 0.29
N LYS A 20 22.15 11.51 -0.52
CA LYS A 20 22.95 11.22 -1.73
C LYS A 20 22.44 11.92 -2.98
N GLN A 21 21.30 12.63 -2.91
CA GLN A 21 20.61 13.23 -4.05
C GLN A 21 20.41 12.20 -5.20
N ALA A 22 20.02 10.98 -4.86
CA ALA A 22 19.99 9.85 -5.79
C ALA A 22 18.61 9.18 -5.82
N ILE A 23 18.22 8.69 -7.00
CA ILE A 23 17.06 7.82 -7.16
C ILE A 23 17.48 6.41 -6.77
N CYS A 24 16.84 5.85 -5.74
CA CYS A 24 17.12 4.50 -5.23
C CYS A 24 16.26 3.42 -5.88
N GLY A 25 15.20 3.82 -6.58
CA GLY A 25 14.34 2.91 -7.31
C GLY A 25 12.89 3.34 -7.27
N LEU A 26 12.02 2.37 -7.50
CA LEU A 26 10.59 2.57 -7.64
C LEU A 26 9.85 1.51 -6.83
N VAL A 27 8.87 1.95 -6.05
CA VAL A 27 8.02 1.07 -5.24
C VAL A 27 6.64 1.05 -5.88
N SER A 28 6.15 -0.14 -6.23
CA SER A 28 4.79 -0.32 -6.72
C SER A 28 3.86 -0.83 -5.62
N VAL A 29 2.59 -0.42 -5.70
CA VAL A 29 1.51 -0.95 -4.86
C VAL A 29 1.41 -2.47 -4.98
N ASN A 30 1.59 -3.01 -6.19
CA ASN A 30 1.49 -4.45 -6.43
C ASN A 30 2.61 -5.24 -5.74
N ASP A 31 3.82 -4.68 -5.65
CA ASP A 31 4.92 -5.30 -4.90
C ASP A 31 4.57 -5.38 -3.42
N ILE A 32 3.96 -4.33 -2.87
CA ILE A 32 3.50 -4.31 -1.48
C ILE A 32 2.40 -5.34 -1.25
N VAL A 33 1.39 -5.40 -2.12
CA VAL A 33 0.30 -6.40 -2.04
C VAL A 33 0.86 -7.82 -2.04
N ARG A 34 1.82 -8.12 -2.93
CA ARG A 34 2.48 -9.43 -3.01
C ARG A 34 3.30 -9.75 -1.76
N GLN A 35 4.07 -8.78 -1.25
CA GLN A 35 4.90 -8.96 -0.06
C GLN A 35 4.06 -9.17 1.21
N LEU A 36 2.96 -8.44 1.35
CA LEU A 36 2.04 -8.56 2.47
C LEU A 36 1.04 -9.71 2.33
N ARG A 37 1.00 -10.38 1.16
CA ARG A 37 0.06 -11.46 0.83
C ARG A 37 -1.40 -11.05 1.05
N LEU A 38 -1.72 -9.79 0.76
CA LEU A 38 -3.09 -9.30 0.87
C LEU A 38 -3.95 -9.98 -0.21
N ASN A 39 -5.19 -10.31 0.14
CA ASN A 39 -6.11 -10.94 -0.79
C ASN A 39 -6.79 -9.88 -1.68
N VAL A 40 -5.97 -9.18 -2.46
CA VAL A 40 -6.40 -8.12 -3.38
C VAL A 40 -6.08 -8.54 -4.80
N ASP A 41 -7.04 -8.36 -5.69
CA ASP A 41 -6.84 -8.64 -7.10
C ASP A 41 -5.91 -7.61 -7.75
N VAL A 42 -4.63 -7.98 -7.87
CA VAL A 42 -3.57 -7.19 -8.52
C VAL A 42 -3.77 -6.98 -10.02
N SER A 43 -4.76 -7.63 -10.65
CA SER A 43 -5.11 -7.38 -12.05
C SER A 43 -5.93 -6.11 -12.25
N THR A 44 -6.48 -5.54 -11.18
CA THR A 44 -7.15 -4.23 -11.21
C THR A 44 -6.17 -3.07 -10.97
N SER A 45 -6.47 -1.89 -11.53
CA SER A 45 -5.67 -0.68 -11.32
C SER A 45 -5.65 -0.30 -9.83
N THR A 46 -4.57 -0.64 -9.14
CA THR A 46 -4.44 -0.48 -7.69
C THR A 46 -3.55 0.72 -7.39
N SER A 47 -3.99 1.58 -6.48
CA SER A 47 -3.28 2.78 -6.03
C SER A 47 -2.94 2.69 -4.55
N PHE A 48 -2.06 3.58 -4.07
CA PHE A 48 -1.74 3.66 -2.64
C PHE A 48 -2.95 4.01 -1.78
N GLU A 49 -3.85 4.86 -2.30
CA GLU A 49 -5.15 5.15 -1.68
C GLU A 49 -6.02 3.90 -1.56
N LYS A 50 -6.22 3.14 -2.65
CA LYS A 50 -7.00 1.89 -2.60
C LYS A 50 -6.39 0.86 -1.65
N LEU A 51 -5.06 0.72 -1.67
CA LEU A 51 -4.34 -0.17 -0.77
C LEU A 51 -4.58 0.21 0.70
N HIS A 52 -4.57 1.51 1.03
CA HIS A 52 -4.84 1.98 2.38
C HIS A 52 -6.26 1.62 2.83
N GLN A 53 -7.27 1.80 1.96
CA GLN A 53 -8.66 1.43 2.25
C GLN A 53 -8.84 -0.06 2.51
N VAL A 54 -8.19 -0.93 1.73
CA VAL A 54 -8.24 -2.38 1.96
C VAL A 54 -7.67 -2.74 3.33
N ILE A 55 -6.49 -2.21 3.66
CA ILE A 55 -5.82 -2.53 4.93
C ILE A 55 -6.66 -2.07 6.12
N GLU A 56 -7.25 -0.87 6.07
CA GLU A 56 -8.17 -0.37 7.10
C GLU A 56 -9.40 -1.28 7.24
N GLY A 57 -9.97 -1.72 6.11
CA GLY A 57 -11.11 -2.64 6.08
C GLY A 57 -10.79 -4.00 6.72
N GLU A 58 -9.71 -4.66 6.29
CA GLU A 58 -9.29 -5.95 6.84
C GLU A 58 -8.96 -5.87 8.34
N TYR A 59 -8.33 -4.77 8.78
CA TYR A 59 -8.04 -4.55 10.19
C TYR A 59 -9.32 -4.37 11.03
N ALA A 60 -10.30 -3.62 10.50
CA ALA A 60 -11.60 -3.43 11.16
C ALA A 60 -12.36 -4.76 11.31
N ASP A 61 -12.38 -5.60 10.28
CA ASP A 61 -13.03 -6.92 10.32
C ASP A 61 -12.30 -7.89 11.26
N SER A 62 -10.98 -7.91 11.24
CA SER A 62 -10.17 -8.69 12.17
C SER A 62 -10.43 -8.31 13.63
N LYS A 63 -10.66 -7.01 13.90
CA LYS A 63 -10.99 -6.54 15.25
C LYS A 63 -12.39 -7.01 15.68
N ARG A 64 -13.37 -7.03 14.78
CA ARG A 64 -14.74 -7.52 15.06
C ARG A 64 -14.78 -9.02 15.39
N LEU A 65 -13.98 -9.83 14.72
CA LEU A 65 -13.85 -11.26 14.99
C LEU A 65 -13.31 -11.59 16.39
N ARG A 66 -12.56 -10.67 17.02
CA ARG A 66 -11.95 -10.88 18.35
C ARG A 66 -12.87 -10.54 19.52
N ILE A 67 -14.03 -9.96 19.27
CA ILE A 67 -14.99 -9.48 20.29
C ILE A 67 -16.26 -10.35 20.35
N ALA A 68 -16.33 -11.42 19.54
CA ALA A 68 -17.43 -12.38 19.47
C ALA A 68 -17.10 -13.67 20.24
#